data_AF-A0A9Q8L2S2-F1
#
_entry.id   AF-A0A9Q8L2S2-F1
#
_cell.length_a   1.000
_cell.length_b   1.000
_cell.length_c   1.000
_cell.angle_alpha   90.00
_cell.angle_beta   90.00
_cell.angle_gamma   90.00
#
_symmetry.space_group_name_H-M   'P 1'
#
loop_
_entity.id
_entity.type
_entity.pdbx_description
1 polymer ?
#
loop_
_entity_poly.entity_id
_entity_poly.type
_entity_poly.pdbx_seq_one_letter_code
_entity_poly.pdbx_strand_id
1 'polypeptide(L)'
;MVTRHGAKKFIIAALPEVKKLLEKGYTVKEIHAELLELANNISYSTLLRNLQKMGISEKKPHQEKTPKDESQDNHSILEPKREMTNAERNLEKLTNRKPKFSYDPHTKGKDFY
;
A
#
# COMPACT_ATOMS: atom_id res chain seq x y z
N MET A 1 -22.50 -12.17 4.11
CA MET A 1 -21.54 -11.20 4.71
C MET A 1 -22.31 -10.24 5.60
N VAL A 2 -21.94 -10.12 6.88
CA VAL A 2 -22.60 -9.23 7.84
C VAL A 2 -22.33 -7.77 7.48
N THR A 3 -23.36 -6.92 7.52
CA THR A 3 -23.22 -5.48 7.27
C THR A 3 -22.33 -4.81 8.33
N ARG A 4 -21.72 -3.67 7.99
CA ARG A 4 -20.75 -2.95 8.86
C ARG A 4 -21.24 -2.71 10.30
N HIS A 5 -22.55 -2.52 10.49
CA HIS A 5 -23.18 -2.34 11.81
C HIS A 5 -23.35 -3.64 12.59
N GLY A 6 -23.49 -4.79 11.91
CA GLY A 6 -23.56 -6.09 12.57
C GLY A 6 -22.21 -6.50 13.16
N ALA A 7 -21.09 -6.23 12.48
CA ALA A 7 -19.77 -6.60 12.98
C ALA A 7 -19.46 -6.01 14.36
N LYS A 8 -19.83 -4.76 14.63
CA LYS A 8 -19.60 -4.14 15.95
C LYS A 8 -20.35 -4.88 17.07
N LYS A 9 -21.58 -5.36 16.80
CA LYS A 9 -22.39 -6.10 17.78
C LYS A 9 -21.72 -7.42 18.17
N PHE A 10 -21.28 -8.20 17.18
CA PHE A 10 -20.58 -9.47 17.40
C PHE A 10 -19.26 -9.28 18.17
N ILE A 11 -18.49 -8.24 17.83
CA ILE A 11 -17.24 -7.96 18.55
C ILE A 11 -17.52 -7.55 19.99
N ILE A 12 -18.56 -6.76 20.27
CA ILE A 12 -18.94 -6.39 21.64
C ILE A 12 -19.37 -7.63 22.44
N ALA A 13 -20.15 -8.52 21.85
CA ALA A 13 -20.59 -9.75 22.49
C ALA A 13 -19.41 -10.68 22.86
N ALA A 14 -18.44 -10.82 21.95
CA ALA A 14 -17.25 -11.66 22.15
C ALA A 14 -16.07 -10.95 22.83
N LEU A 15 -16.19 -9.65 23.12
CA LEU A 15 -15.15 -8.82 23.73
C LEU A 15 -14.56 -9.38 25.04
N PRO A 16 -15.34 -9.91 26.00
CA PRO A 16 -14.79 -10.47 27.23
C PRO A 16 -13.88 -11.68 26.97
N GLU A 17 -14.27 -12.56 26.04
CA GLU A 17 -13.48 -13.73 25.67
C GLU A 17 -12.20 -13.34 24.92
N VAL A 18 -12.31 -12.39 23.99
CA VAL A 18 -11.16 -11.84 23.27
C VAL A 18 -10.13 -11.26 24.24
N LYS A 19 -10.57 -10.51 25.27
CA LYS A 19 -9.67 -9.99 26.31
C LYS A 19 -8.97 -11.10 27.10
N LYS A 20 -9.73 -12.11 27.53
CA LYS A 20 -9.19 -13.26 28.27
C LYS A 20 -8.14 -14.02 27.47
N LEU A 21 -8.33 -14.18 26.16
CA LEU A 21 -7.37 -14.84 25.28
C LEU A 21 -6.14 -13.96 25.02
N LEU A 22 -6.31 -12.65 24.87
CA LEU A 22 -5.19 -11.71 24.78
C LEU A 22 -4.32 -11.71 26.05
N GLU A 23 -4.94 -11.75 27.23
CA GLU A 23 -4.22 -11.86 28.51
C GLU A 23 -3.44 -13.17 28.63
N LYS A 24 -3.95 -14.25 28.03
CA LYS A 24 -3.23 -15.53 27.92
C LYS A 24 -2.11 -15.53 26.88
N GLY A 25 -1.92 -14.43 26.15
CA GLY A 25 -0.86 -14.27 25.15
C GLY A 25 -1.24 -14.73 23.74
N TYR A 26 -2.51 -15.02 23.47
CA TYR A 26 -2.95 -15.38 22.11
C TYR A 26 -2.88 -14.18 21.18
N THR A 27 -2.50 -14.43 19.93
CA THR A 27 -2.54 -13.42 18.88
C THR A 27 -3.96 -13.19 18.38
N VAL A 28 -4.24 -12.00 17.86
CA VAL A 28 -5.55 -11.67 17.28
C VAL A 28 -5.94 -12.62 16.14
N LYS A 29 -4.95 -13.19 15.43
CA LYS A 29 -5.19 -14.19 14.38
C LYS A 29 -5.69 -15.52 14.96
N GLU A 30 -5.05 -16.00 16.02
CA GLU A 30 -5.45 -17.24 16.70
C GLU A 30 -6.84 -17.08 17.33
N ILE A 31 -7.09 -15.95 17.98
CA ILE A 31 -8.42 -15.63 18.55
C ILE A 31 -9.51 -15.63 17.47
N HIS A 32 -9.20 -15.12 16.28
CA HIS A 32 -10.14 -15.14 15.15
C HIS A 32 -10.43 -16.57 14.66
N ALA A 33 -9.45 -17.47 14.73
CA ALA A 33 -9.62 -18.86 14.34
C ALA A 33 -10.32 -19.71 15.42
N GLU A 34 -10.06 -19.44 16.69
CA GLU A 34 -10.66 -20.17 17.83
C GLU A 34 -12.13 -19.81 18.03
N LEU A 35 -12.48 -18.53 17.90
CA LEU A 35 -13.86 -18.07 18.08
C LEU A 35 -14.61 -18.20 16.75
N LEU A 36 -15.15 -19.39 16.50
CA LEU A 36 -15.92 -19.72 15.28
C LEU A 36 -17.07 -18.74 15.02
N GLU A 37 -17.74 -18.25 16.06
CA GLU A 37 -18.79 -17.23 15.91
C GLU A 37 -18.26 -15.92 15.33
N LEU A 38 -17.05 -15.51 15.72
CA LEU A 38 -16.38 -14.34 15.15
C LEU A 38 -15.91 -14.64 13.72
N ALA A 39 -15.33 -15.82 13.47
CA ALA A 39 -14.83 -16.24 12.16
C ALA A 39 -15.92 -16.25 11.08
N ASN A 40 -17.09 -16.80 11.43
CA ASN A 40 -18.21 -16.99 10.51
C ASN A 40 -18.90 -15.66 10.16
N ASN A 41 -18.90 -14.70 11.09
CA ASN A 41 -19.63 -13.44 10.94
C ASN A 41 -18.75 -12.28 10.46
N ILE A 42 -17.45 -12.29 10.79
CA ILE A 42 -16.55 -11.15 10.62
C ILE A 42 -15.20 -11.63 10.07
N SER A 43 -14.67 -10.92 9.07
CA SER A 43 -13.31 -11.18 8.60
C SER A 43 -12.25 -10.72 9.61
N TYR A 44 -11.10 -11.40 9.63
CA TYR A 44 -9.95 -11.05 10.48
C TYR A 44 -9.57 -9.56 10.39
N SER A 45 -9.53 -9.01 9.17
CA SER A 45 -9.18 -7.59 8.93
C SER A 45 -10.16 -6.63 9.60
N THR A 46 -11.45 -6.99 9.62
CA THR A 46 -12.50 -6.21 10.27
C THR A 46 -12.38 -6.29 11.79
N LEU A 47 -12.09 -7.48 12.34
CA LEU A 47 -11.84 -7.67 13.77
C LEU A 47 -10.64 -6.82 14.22
N LEU A 48 -9.49 -6.99 13.56
CA LEU A 48 -8.25 -6.29 13.87
C LEU A 48 -8.44 -4.77 13.88
N ARG A 49 -9.06 -4.22 12.82
CA ARG A 49 -9.31 -2.77 12.73
C ARG A 49 -10.21 -2.25 13.85
N ASN A 50 -11.22 -3.00 14.25
CA ASN A 50 -12.12 -2.59 15.33
C ASN A 50 -11.46 -2.71 16.70
N LEU A 51 -10.65 -3.75 16.94
CA LEU A 51 -9.85 -3.87 18.16
C LEU A 51 -8.83 -2.72 18.29
N GLN A 52 -8.17 -2.34 17.20
CA GLN A 52 -7.29 -1.18 17.16
C GLN A 52 -8.03 0.13 17.45
N LYS A 53 -9.23 0.31 16.89
CA LYS A 53 -10.08 1.48 17.18
C LYS A 53 -10.52 1.56 18.64
N MET A 54 -10.67 0.42 19.29
CA MET A 54 -11.05 0.33 20.71
C MET A 54 -9.85 0.42 21.66
N GLY A 55 -8.62 0.55 21.15
CA GLY A 55 -7.41 0.61 21.96
C GLY A 55 -7.02 -0.73 22.60
N ILE A 56 -7.60 -1.85 22.14
CA ILE A 56 -7.34 -3.19 22.68
C ILE A 56 -6.09 -3.80 22.04
N SER A 57 -5.75 -3.37 20.82
CA SER A 57 -4.57 -3.82 20.10
C SER A 57 -3.81 -2.62 19.58
N GLU A 58 -2.49 -2.64 19.72
CA GLU A 58 -1.64 -1.58 19.20
C GLU A 58 -1.69 -1.56 17.67
N LYS A 59 -1.88 -0.36 17.12
CA LYS A 59 -1.69 -0.14 15.70
C LYS A 59 -0.20 -0.11 15.45
N LYS A 60 0.33 -1.11 14.74
CA LYS A 60 1.71 -1.03 14.26
C LYS A 60 1.87 0.28 13.49
N PRO A 61 2.85 1.13 13.84
CA PRO A 61 3.14 2.30 13.04
C PRO A 61 3.38 1.84 11.61
N HIS A 62 2.86 2.60 10.64
CA HIS A 62 3.19 2.32 9.25
C HIS A 62 4.71 2.44 9.17
N GLN A 63 5.40 1.32 8.90
CA GLN A 63 6.83 1.42 8.61
C GLN A 63 6.95 2.43 7.49
N GLU A 64 7.75 3.47 7.75
CA GLU A 64 8.09 4.47 6.75
C GLU A 64 8.54 3.70 5.51
N LYS A 65 8.01 4.13 4.36
CA LYS A 65 8.38 3.50 3.08
C LYS A 65 9.90 3.48 3.05
N THR A 66 10.49 2.29 2.98
CA THR A 66 11.90 2.16 2.68
C THR A 66 12.16 3.02 1.45
N PRO A 67 13.12 3.97 1.50
CA PRO A 67 13.46 4.75 0.32
C PRO A 67 13.71 3.73 -0.80
N LYS A 68 13.10 3.97 -1.96
CA LYS A 68 13.41 3.16 -3.14
C LYS A 68 14.91 3.26 -3.31
N ASP A 69 15.63 2.14 -3.19
CA ASP A 69 16.98 2.05 -3.72
C ASP A 69 16.89 2.49 -5.17
N GLU A 70 17.53 3.62 -5.45
CA GLU A 70 17.74 4.07 -6.82
C GLU A 70 18.54 2.97 -7.49
N SER A 71 17.87 2.23 -8.37
CA SER A 71 18.53 1.35 -9.34
C SER A 71 19.75 2.08 -9.88
N GLN A 72 20.93 1.56 -9.56
CA GLN A 72 22.15 1.90 -10.27
C GLN A 72 21.89 1.62 -11.75
N ASP A 73 21.72 2.69 -12.51
CA ASP A 73 22.02 2.81 -13.93
C ASP A 73 21.36 4.11 -14.41
N ASN A 74 22.17 5.15 -14.48
CA ASN A 74 22.28 6.09 -15.59
C ASN A 74 23.10 7.28 -15.12
N HIS A 75 24.31 7.41 -15.67
CA HIS A 75 25.05 8.65 -15.66
C HIS A 75 24.16 9.76 -16.23
N SER A 76 23.70 10.68 -15.40
CA SER A 76 23.35 12.02 -15.84
C SER A 76 23.89 13.01 -14.82
N ILE A 77 24.93 13.70 -15.27
CA ILE A 77 25.58 14.83 -14.65
C ILE A 77 24.53 15.72 -13.98
N LEU A 78 24.73 15.98 -12.69
CA LEU A 78 24.02 17.00 -11.91
C LEU A 78 24.23 18.35 -12.58
N GLU A 79 23.38 18.70 -13.54
CA GLU A 79 23.28 20.09 -13.98
C GLU A 79 22.57 20.88 -12.85
N PRO A 80 23.11 22.03 -12.43
CA PRO A 80 22.49 22.86 -11.41
C PRO A 80 21.10 23.28 -11.88
N LYS A 81 20.10 23.18 -10.98
CA LYS A 81 18.73 23.63 -11.23
C LYS A 81 18.74 25.12 -11.57
N ARG A 82 18.80 25.46 -12.85
CA ARG A 82 18.59 26.83 -13.33
C ARG A 82 17.17 27.26 -12.96
N GLU A 83 17.03 28.43 -12.38
CA GLU A 83 15.72 29.06 -12.18
C GLU A 83 15.15 29.43 -13.55
N MET A 84 14.37 28.52 -14.14
CA MET A 84 13.70 28.74 -15.43
C MET A 84 12.22 29.01 -15.23
N THR A 85 11.67 29.87 -16.07
CA THR A 85 10.24 30.19 -16.11
C THR A 85 9.40 28.97 -16.56
N ASN A 86 8.09 29.01 -16.32
CA ASN A 86 7.20 27.91 -16.71
C ASN A 86 7.16 27.70 -18.24
N ALA A 87 7.34 28.77 -19.04
CA ALA A 87 7.37 28.69 -20.49
C ALA A 87 8.62 27.94 -20.99
N GLU A 88 9.79 28.27 -20.44
CA GLU A 88 11.06 27.62 -20.77
C GLU A 88 11.06 26.14 -20.38
N ARG A 89 10.54 25.81 -19.19
CA ARG A 89 10.38 24.41 -18.74
C ARG A 89 9.45 23.60 -19.64
N ASN A 90 8.40 24.21 -20.19
CA ASN A 90 7.49 23.51 -21.10
C ASN A 90 8.10 23.31 -22.49
N LEU A 91 8.87 24.30 -22.98
CA LEU A 91 9.60 24.18 -24.24
C LEU A 91 10.64 23.07 -24.17
N GLU A 92 11.43 23.03 -23.10
CA GLU A 92 12.46 22.00 -22.89
C GLU A 92 11.85 20.59 -22.83
N LYS A 93 10.69 20.43 -22.18
CA LYS A 93 9.97 19.14 -22.17
C LYS A 93 9.46 18.72 -23.55
N LEU A 94 9.12 19.68 -24.40
CA LEU A 94 8.69 19.40 -25.78
C LEU A 94 9.87 19.03 -26.66
N THR A 95 11.02 19.70 -26.51
CA THR A 95 12.22 19.44 -27.30
C THR A 95 12.95 18.16 -26.87
N ASN A 96 13.00 17.87 -25.58
CA ASN A 96 13.69 16.69 -25.03
C ASN A 96 12.80 15.45 -24.97
N ARG A 97 11.60 15.50 -25.58
CA ARG A 97 10.71 14.34 -25.62
C ARG A 97 11.32 13.27 -26.51
N LYS A 98 11.68 12.12 -25.92
CA LYS A 98 12.12 10.95 -26.70
C LYS A 98 11.11 10.66 -27.80
N PRO A 99 11.55 10.35 -29.03
CA PRO A 99 10.64 9.98 -30.10
C PRO A 99 9.80 8.80 -29.66
N LYS A 100 8.52 8.79 -30.06
CA LYS A 100 7.70 7.60 -29.88
C LYS A 100 8.36 6.47 -30.67
N PHE A 101 8.46 5.30 -30.04
CA PHE A 101 8.92 4.09 -30.71
C PHE A 101 8.09 3.90 -31.99
N SER A 102 8.75 3.94 -33.14
CA SER A 102 8.16 3.72 -34.45
C SER A 102 8.83 2.52 -35.09
N TYR A 103 8.03 1.52 -35.44
CA TYR A 103 8.48 0.32 -36.14
C TYR A 103 7.91 0.35 -37.55
N ASP A 104 8.79 0.41 -38.55
CA ASP A 104 8.42 0.28 -39.96
C ASP A 104 8.60 -1.18 -40.39
N PRO A 105 7.52 -1.94 -40.62
CA PRO A 105 7.61 -3.35 -40.99
C PRO A 105 8.18 -3.57 -42.40
N HIS A 106 8.32 -2.53 -43.22
CA HIS A 106 8.91 -2.61 -44.56
C HIS A 106 10.43 -2.43 -44.57
N THR A 107 11.02 -1.91 -43.49
CA THR A 107 12.46 -1.93 -43.28
C THR A 107 12.79 -3.20 -42.50
N LYS A 108 13.37 -4.19 -43.17
CA LYS A 108 13.83 -5.45 -42.54
C LYS A 108 14.97 -5.18 -41.53
N GLY A 109 14.64 -4.65 -40.35
CA GLY A 109 15.56 -4.50 -39.23
C GLY A 109 16.76 -3.57 -39.48
N LYS A 110 16.62 -2.54 -40.33
CA LYS A 110 17.59 -1.44 -40.34
C LYS A 110 17.01 -0.28 -39.55
N ASP A 111 17.26 -0.32 -38.25
CA ASP A 111 17.06 0.82 -37.38
C ASP A 111 17.96 1.95 -37.90
N PHE A 112 17.37 3.05 -38.38
CA PHE A 112 18.14 4.23 -38.78
C PHE A 112 18.59 4.97 -37.51
N TYR A 113 19.91 5.16 -37.38
CA TYR A 113 20.56 6.02 -36.39
C TYR A 113 20.25 7.51 -36.66
#